data_AF-A0A8J3RJK7-F1
#
_entry.id   AF-A0A8J3RJK7-F1
#
_cell.length_a   1.000
_cell.length_b   1.000
_cell.length_c   1.000
_cell.angle_alpha   90.00
_cell.angle_beta   90.00
_cell.angle_gamma   90.00
#
_symmetry.space_group_name_H-M   'P 1'
#
loop_
_entity.id
_entity.type
_entity.pdbx_description
1 polymer ?
#
loop_
_entity_poly.entity_id
_entity_poly.type
_entity_poly.pdbx_seq_one_letter_code
_entity_poly.pdbx_strand_id
1 'polypeptide(L)'
;MAPTVLLDAYAYVAGHDFTTETNRLSWSGEAAALDRTTFGSGGWTELTGGLKSHTFDMAGFWDSAAADAVDPEAFTDLGGGGRVFTFGPIETEGEVAYLGQLGHFNYSLLGAHGELAPFSLTSQGTDGVGIVRGKLAKAKGAAAATGVLGSVVELGNVPAGQYLYASLHVISAGTTITVQLQSDDSAGFASPTTRATIGPITTRGGTWATRVAGPLTETHYRLNVSAITGAHVVAGAIAIGK
;
A
#
# COMPACT_ATOMS: atom_id res chain seq x y z
N MET A 1 2.68 4.88 -20.00
CA MET A 1 1.68 3.81 -19.82
C MET A 1 0.59 4.04 -20.85
N ALA A 2 0.19 3.02 -21.59
CA ALA A 2 -0.98 3.08 -22.47
C ALA A 2 -2.26 3.18 -21.60
N PRO A 3 -3.42 3.62 -22.15
CA PRO A 3 -4.68 3.50 -21.44
C PRO A 3 -4.93 2.06 -21.02
N THR A 4 -5.23 1.84 -19.74
CA THR A 4 -5.40 0.51 -19.15
C THR A 4 -6.86 0.35 -18.70
N VAL A 5 -7.48 -0.76 -19.10
CA VAL A 5 -8.79 -1.17 -18.58
C VAL A 5 -8.57 -1.82 -17.21
N LEU A 6 -9.31 -1.37 -16.19
CA LEU A 6 -9.27 -1.95 -14.85
C LEU A 6 -10.15 -3.21 -14.84
N LEU A 7 -9.52 -4.37 -15.06
CA LEU A 7 -10.18 -5.67 -14.96
C LEU A 7 -9.80 -6.39 -13.66
N ASP A 8 -8.54 -6.29 -13.26
CA ASP A 8 -7.95 -7.02 -12.13
C ASP A 8 -7.24 -6.06 -11.15
N ALA A 9 -7.93 -4.97 -10.81
CA ALA A 9 -7.43 -4.02 -9.82
C ALA A 9 -7.51 -4.62 -8.42
N TYR A 10 -6.49 -4.42 -7.60
CA TYR A 10 -6.38 -5.03 -6.27
C TYR A 10 -6.27 -3.96 -5.19
N ALA A 11 -6.75 -4.31 -3.99
CA ALA A 11 -6.63 -3.48 -2.80
C ALA A 11 -6.42 -4.35 -1.55
N TYR A 12 -5.23 -4.27 -0.97
CA TYR A 12 -4.91 -4.88 0.32
C TYR A 12 -4.94 -3.84 1.42
N VAL A 13 -5.65 -4.14 2.49
CA VAL A 13 -5.76 -3.25 3.65
C VAL A 13 -5.45 -4.06 4.90
N ALA A 14 -4.37 -3.68 5.59
CA ALA A 14 -3.84 -4.45 6.71
C ALA A 14 -3.67 -5.93 6.36
N GLY A 15 -4.48 -6.82 6.95
CA GLY A 15 -4.47 -8.25 6.68
C GLY A 15 -5.59 -8.72 5.75
N HIS A 16 -6.43 -7.82 5.23
CA HIS A 16 -7.55 -8.17 4.38
C HIS A 16 -7.26 -7.91 2.91
N ASP A 17 -7.84 -8.78 2.07
CA ASP A 17 -7.84 -8.62 0.63
C ASP A 17 -9.26 -8.28 0.15
N PHE A 18 -9.46 -7.02 -0.23
CA PHE A 18 -10.75 -6.51 -0.69
C PHE A 18 -10.99 -6.76 -2.19
N THR A 19 -10.03 -7.39 -2.90
CA THR A 19 -10.04 -7.52 -4.36
C THR A 19 -11.23 -8.32 -4.88
N THR A 20 -11.66 -9.36 -4.17
CA THR A 20 -12.79 -10.21 -4.59
C THR A 20 -14.16 -9.67 -4.21
N GLU A 21 -14.21 -8.66 -3.33
CA GLU A 21 -15.44 -8.11 -2.76
C GLU A 21 -15.78 -6.75 -3.38
N THR A 22 -14.80 -6.08 -4.01
CA THR A 22 -14.93 -4.76 -4.61
C THR A 22 -15.10 -4.83 -6.12
N ASN A 23 -15.95 -3.95 -6.66
CA ASN A 23 -16.10 -3.75 -8.12
C ASN A 23 -15.76 -2.32 -8.54
N ARG A 24 -15.46 -1.46 -7.57
CA ARG A 24 -15.04 -0.08 -7.79
C ARG A 24 -13.97 0.30 -6.77
N LEU A 25 -12.87 0.83 -7.30
CA LEU A 25 -11.79 1.45 -6.54
C LEU A 25 -11.53 2.83 -7.13
N SER A 26 -11.47 3.86 -6.29
CA SER A 26 -11.02 5.19 -6.71
C SER A 26 -10.10 5.82 -5.68
N TRP A 27 -9.06 6.48 -6.19
CA TRP A 27 -8.15 7.29 -5.39
C TRP A 27 -8.09 8.71 -5.93
N SER A 28 -8.17 9.69 -5.03
CA SER A 28 -7.90 11.09 -5.34
C SER A 28 -6.94 11.67 -4.30
N GLY A 29 -6.00 12.49 -4.78
CA GLY A 29 -5.07 13.25 -3.95
C GLY A 29 -5.09 14.71 -4.37
N GLU A 30 -5.21 15.61 -3.40
CA GLU A 30 -5.33 17.04 -3.62
C GLU A 30 -4.33 17.81 -2.73
N ALA A 31 -3.96 19.01 -3.17
CA ALA A 31 -3.18 19.94 -2.39
C ALA A 31 -3.87 21.30 -2.42
N ALA A 32 -4.07 21.92 -1.26
CA ALA A 32 -4.69 23.24 -1.19
C ALA A 32 -3.86 24.28 -1.97
N ALA A 33 -4.48 25.07 -2.82
CA ALA A 33 -3.82 26.19 -3.49
C ALA A 33 -4.00 27.45 -2.62
N LEU A 34 -2.93 27.90 -1.97
CA LEU A 34 -2.91 29.12 -1.17
C LEU A 34 -2.42 30.28 -2.03
N ASP A 35 -3.23 31.32 -2.15
CA ASP A 35 -2.86 32.53 -2.85
C ASP A 35 -1.79 33.30 -2.06
N ARG A 36 -0.70 33.67 -2.74
CA ARG A 36 0.38 34.50 -2.22
C ARG A 36 0.64 35.73 -3.09
N THR A 37 -0.32 36.10 -3.93
CA THR A 37 -0.22 37.24 -4.85
C THR A 37 0.08 38.52 -4.08
N THR A 38 1.13 39.22 -4.49
CA THR A 38 1.54 40.50 -3.90
C THR A 38 1.30 41.64 -4.89
N PHE A 39 1.31 42.89 -4.40
CA PHE A 39 1.29 44.06 -5.28
C PHE A 39 2.48 44.12 -6.26
N GLY A 40 3.55 43.37 -5.99
CA GLY A 40 4.72 43.22 -6.87
C GLY A 40 4.58 42.13 -7.93
N SER A 41 3.52 41.31 -7.91
CA SER A 41 3.35 40.14 -8.79
C SER A 41 2.99 40.49 -10.24
N GLY A 42 3.09 41.76 -10.63
CA GLY A 42 3.00 42.19 -12.03
C GLY A 42 1.68 41.88 -12.73
N GLY A 43 0.59 41.73 -11.97
CA GLY A 43 -0.74 41.40 -12.49
C GLY A 43 -1.03 39.90 -12.63
N TRP A 44 -0.12 39.02 -12.21
CA TRP A 44 -0.31 37.57 -12.21
C TRP A 44 -0.63 37.04 -10.82
N THR A 45 -1.52 36.05 -10.74
CA THR A 45 -1.79 35.33 -9.50
C THR A 45 -0.65 34.36 -9.20
N GLU A 46 -0.09 34.43 -7.99
CA GLU A 46 0.92 33.50 -7.51
C GLU A 46 0.32 32.56 -6.46
N LEU A 47 0.44 31.25 -6.68
CA LEU A 47 -0.09 30.23 -5.77
C LEU A 47 1.05 29.46 -5.08
N THR A 48 0.82 29.00 -3.86
CA THR A 48 1.69 28.10 -3.09
C THR A 48 0.90 26.91 -2.59
N GLY A 49 1.50 25.71 -2.62
CA GLY A 49 0.86 24.50 -2.13
C GLY A 49 0.71 24.50 -0.60
N GLY A 50 -0.50 24.27 -0.12
CA GLY A 50 -0.87 24.10 1.28
C GLY A 50 -1.00 22.64 1.67
N LEU A 51 -1.95 22.35 2.56
CA LEU A 51 -2.18 21.00 3.08
C LEU A 51 -2.55 20.03 1.95
N LYS A 52 -2.01 18.82 2.04
CA LYS A 52 -2.31 17.72 1.12
C LYS A 52 -3.33 16.79 1.77
N SER A 53 -4.35 16.42 1.03
CA SER A 53 -5.35 15.44 1.42
C SER A 53 -5.41 14.33 0.38
N HIS A 54 -5.86 13.16 0.80
CA HIS A 54 -6.17 12.09 -0.14
C HIS A 54 -7.31 11.25 0.41
N THR A 55 -8.14 10.79 -0.51
CA THR A 55 -9.33 9.98 -0.28
C THR A 55 -9.21 8.74 -1.14
N PHE A 56 -9.52 7.60 -0.52
CA PHE A 56 -9.58 6.31 -1.19
C PHE A 56 -10.96 5.72 -0.94
N ASP A 57 -11.70 5.46 -2.01
CA ASP A 57 -13.06 4.93 -1.95
C ASP A 57 -13.10 3.54 -2.54
N MET A 58 -13.78 2.64 -1.84
CA MET A 58 -14.07 1.29 -2.29
C MET A 58 -15.57 1.04 -2.21
N ALA A 59 -16.10 0.34 -3.21
CA ALA A 59 -17.47 -0.13 -3.20
C ALA A 59 -17.57 -1.53 -3.82
N GLY A 60 -18.59 -2.26 -3.39
CA GLY A 60 -18.79 -3.65 -3.77
C GLY A 60 -20.02 -4.27 -3.15
N PHE A 61 -19.99 -5.59 -2.99
CA PHE A 61 -21.11 -6.35 -2.43
C PHE A 61 -20.87 -6.67 -0.96
N TRP A 62 -21.88 -6.40 -0.14
CA TRP A 62 -21.82 -6.62 1.29
C TRP A 62 -21.87 -8.12 1.60
N ASP A 63 -20.93 -8.58 2.43
CA ASP A 63 -20.88 -9.94 2.96
C ASP A 63 -20.48 -9.88 4.44
N SER A 64 -21.15 -10.71 5.25
CA SER A 64 -20.90 -10.87 6.67
C SER A 64 -20.90 -12.34 7.10
N ALA A 65 -20.90 -13.27 6.15
CA ALA A 65 -21.08 -14.70 6.42
C ALA A 65 -19.86 -15.33 7.10
N ALA A 66 -18.67 -14.79 6.84
CA ALA A 66 -17.40 -15.25 7.41
C ALA A 66 -16.78 -14.16 8.29
N ALA A 67 -15.90 -14.57 9.22
CA ALA A 67 -15.21 -13.66 10.12
C ALA A 67 -14.21 -12.74 9.39
N ASP A 68 -13.74 -13.16 8.21
CA ASP A 68 -12.88 -12.43 7.29
C ASP A 68 -13.67 -11.83 6.11
N ALA A 69 -15.00 -11.72 6.22
CA ALA A 69 -15.79 -11.00 5.22
C ALA A 69 -15.63 -9.47 5.36
N VAL A 70 -15.98 -8.74 4.30
CA VAL A 70 -15.90 -7.27 4.23
C VAL A 70 -16.48 -6.56 5.46
N ASP A 71 -17.63 -6.98 5.99
CA ASP A 71 -18.34 -6.26 7.05
C ASP A 71 -17.65 -6.35 8.42
N PRO A 72 -17.33 -7.55 8.96
CA PRO A 72 -16.56 -7.66 10.20
C PRO A 72 -15.21 -6.92 10.16
N GLU A 73 -14.52 -6.93 9.02
CA GLU A 73 -13.23 -6.25 8.86
C GLU A 73 -13.40 -4.72 8.78
N ALA A 74 -14.25 -4.23 7.89
CA ALA A 74 -14.45 -2.80 7.67
C ALA A 74 -15.11 -2.10 8.87
N PHE A 75 -16.06 -2.78 9.53
CA PHE A 75 -16.76 -2.21 10.69
C PHE A 75 -15.86 -2.16 11.93
N THR A 76 -15.03 -3.19 12.16
CA THR A 76 -14.07 -3.20 13.28
C THR A 76 -12.98 -2.14 13.12
N ASP A 77 -12.57 -1.88 11.89
CA ASP A 77 -11.54 -0.90 11.57
C ASP A 77 -12.07 0.54 11.43
N LEU A 78 -13.38 0.74 11.53
CA LEU A 78 -14.01 2.04 11.40
C LEU A 78 -13.54 3.00 12.52
N GLY A 79 -13.03 4.16 12.13
CA GLY A 79 -12.42 5.14 13.03
C GLY A 79 -11.00 4.79 13.47
N GLY A 80 -10.46 3.63 13.06
CA GLY A 80 -9.07 3.25 13.24
C GLY A 80 -8.16 3.96 12.22
N GLY A 81 -6.99 4.43 12.68
CA GLY A 81 -5.97 5.05 11.82
C GLY A 81 -4.72 4.20 11.68
N GLY A 82 -3.85 4.58 10.73
CA GLY A 82 -2.53 3.98 10.55
C GLY A 82 -2.53 2.59 9.89
N ARG A 83 -3.66 2.17 9.32
CA ARG A 83 -3.76 0.90 8.59
C ARG A 83 -2.96 1.01 7.30
N VAL A 84 -2.20 -0.04 6.96
CA VAL A 84 -1.39 -0.08 5.75
C VAL A 84 -2.27 -0.43 4.57
N PHE A 85 -2.21 0.38 3.51
CA PHE A 85 -2.90 0.14 2.25
C PHE A 85 -1.86 -0.10 1.16
N THR A 86 -2.12 -1.08 0.31
CA THR A 86 -1.43 -1.26 -0.97
C THR A 86 -2.47 -1.54 -2.05
N PHE A 87 -2.52 -0.74 -3.10
CA PHE A 87 -3.45 -0.93 -4.21
C PHE A 87 -2.82 -0.61 -5.56
N GLY A 88 -3.39 -1.15 -6.63
CA GLY A 88 -2.89 -0.94 -7.98
C GLY A 88 -3.84 -1.48 -9.05
N PRO A 89 -3.58 -1.14 -10.33
CA PRO A 89 -4.47 -1.50 -11.43
C PRO A 89 -4.36 -2.96 -11.87
N ILE A 90 -3.23 -3.64 -11.60
CA ILE A 90 -2.96 -5.03 -12.00
C ILE A 90 -2.15 -5.72 -10.89
N GLU A 91 -2.61 -6.86 -10.40
CA GLU A 91 -1.97 -7.67 -9.37
C GLU A 91 -0.78 -8.50 -9.92
N THR A 92 0.24 -7.83 -10.47
CA THR A 92 1.44 -8.49 -11.01
C THR A 92 2.71 -7.91 -10.40
N GLU A 93 3.64 -8.78 -10.01
CA GLU A 93 4.92 -8.36 -9.44
C GLU A 93 5.73 -7.51 -10.44
N GLY A 94 6.27 -6.39 -9.98
CA GLY A 94 6.96 -5.39 -10.81
C GLY A 94 6.07 -4.26 -11.34
N GLU A 95 4.73 -4.43 -11.32
CA GLU A 95 3.78 -3.41 -11.76
C GLU A 95 3.61 -2.28 -10.73
N VAL A 96 3.02 -1.17 -11.18
CA VAL A 96 2.81 0.02 -10.35
C VAL A 96 1.90 -0.31 -9.16
N ALA A 97 2.35 0.08 -7.97
CA ALA A 97 1.58 0.02 -6.74
C ALA A 97 1.59 1.37 -6.04
N TYR A 98 0.54 1.64 -5.27
CA TYR A 98 0.42 2.80 -4.40
C TYR A 98 0.32 2.30 -2.97
N LEU A 99 1.14 2.86 -2.09
CA LEU A 99 1.22 2.46 -0.69
C LEU A 99 1.07 3.66 0.23
N GLY A 100 0.36 3.49 1.34
CA GLY A 100 0.10 4.56 2.30
C GLY A 100 -0.47 4.04 3.62
N GLN A 101 -0.56 4.92 4.62
CA GLN A 101 -1.26 4.63 5.87
C GLN A 101 -2.56 5.44 5.98
N LEU A 102 -3.69 4.75 5.88
CA LEU A 102 -5.02 5.35 5.88
C LEU A 102 -5.86 4.80 7.04
N GLY A 103 -6.97 5.49 7.32
CA GLY A 103 -8.01 5.03 8.23
C GLY A 103 -9.37 5.04 7.54
N HIS A 104 -10.24 4.10 7.91
CA HIS A 104 -11.63 4.08 7.46
C HIS A 104 -12.45 5.08 8.27
N PHE A 105 -13.17 5.99 7.61
CA PHE A 105 -13.93 7.05 8.29
C PHE A 105 -15.42 7.03 7.98
N ASN A 106 -15.81 6.43 6.87
CA ASN A 106 -17.21 6.28 6.51
C ASN A 106 -17.44 4.87 5.98
N TYR A 107 -18.43 4.19 6.53
CA TYR A 107 -18.90 2.89 6.07
C TYR A 107 -20.43 2.94 5.95
N SER A 108 -20.94 2.67 4.77
CA SER A 108 -22.37 2.59 4.51
C SER A 108 -22.73 1.25 3.87
N LEU A 109 -23.92 0.77 4.24
CA LEU A 109 -24.41 -0.56 3.93
C LEU A 109 -25.90 -0.51 3.57
N LEU A 110 -26.33 -1.53 2.85
CA LEU A 110 -27.71 -1.74 2.35
C LEU A 110 -28.09 -0.83 1.17
N GLY A 111 -29.03 -1.34 0.37
CA GLY A 111 -29.46 -0.74 -0.89
C GLY A 111 -30.97 -0.87 -1.07
N ALA A 112 -31.44 -0.74 -2.30
CA ALA A 112 -32.86 -0.82 -2.62
C ALA A 112 -33.41 -2.25 -2.44
N HIS A 113 -34.73 -2.35 -2.17
CA HIS A 113 -35.40 -3.63 -2.10
C HIS A 113 -35.33 -4.37 -3.46
N GLY A 114 -34.82 -5.61 -3.44
CA GLY A 114 -34.69 -6.45 -4.63
C GLY A 114 -33.30 -6.44 -5.28
N GLU A 115 -32.35 -5.67 -4.74
CA GLU A 115 -30.97 -5.63 -5.20
C GLU A 115 -30.03 -6.39 -4.23
N LEU A 116 -28.84 -6.77 -4.71
CA LEU A 116 -27.77 -7.23 -3.83
C LEU A 116 -27.35 -6.07 -2.92
N ALA A 117 -27.16 -6.33 -1.63
CA ALA A 117 -26.76 -5.31 -0.67
C ALA A 117 -25.38 -4.75 -1.05
N PRO A 118 -25.26 -3.45 -1.38
CA PRO A 118 -23.97 -2.83 -1.62
C PRO A 118 -23.31 -2.43 -0.29
N PHE A 119 -22.00 -2.26 -0.33
CA PHE A 119 -21.28 -1.48 0.67
C PHE A 119 -20.49 -0.35 0.00
N SER A 120 -20.23 0.72 0.74
CA SER A 120 -19.22 1.71 0.38
C SER A 120 -18.37 2.09 1.58
N LEU A 121 -17.08 2.27 1.33
CA LEU A 121 -16.07 2.52 2.35
C LEU A 121 -15.16 3.65 1.87
N THR A 122 -15.08 4.73 2.64
CA THR A 122 -14.18 5.85 2.38
C THR A 122 -13.08 5.89 3.42
N SER A 123 -11.84 5.89 2.93
CA SER A 123 -10.62 5.97 3.71
C SER A 123 -9.89 7.28 3.44
N GLN A 124 -9.27 7.84 4.47
CA GLN A 124 -8.48 9.07 4.37
C GLN A 124 -7.11 8.89 5.00
N GLY A 125 -6.17 9.71 4.55
CA GLY A 125 -4.83 9.77 5.13
C GLY A 125 -4.84 10.02 6.62
N THR A 126 -4.07 9.21 7.35
CA THR A 126 -3.92 9.36 8.81
C THR A 126 -2.49 9.69 9.23
N ASP A 127 -1.57 9.77 8.26
CA ASP A 127 -0.18 10.09 8.48
C ASP A 127 0.24 11.39 7.78
N GLY A 128 1.45 11.84 8.07
CA GLY A 128 2.06 13.01 7.43
C GLY A 128 2.81 12.69 6.12
N VAL A 129 2.71 11.47 5.59
CA VAL A 129 3.43 11.03 4.38
C VAL A 129 2.55 11.13 3.15
N GLY A 130 1.30 10.71 3.32
CA GLY A 130 0.40 10.46 2.23
C GLY A 130 0.72 9.17 1.47
N ILE A 131 0.19 9.08 0.26
CA ILE A 131 0.37 7.90 -0.59
C ILE A 131 1.64 8.05 -1.41
N VAL A 132 2.50 7.04 -1.35
CA VAL A 132 3.73 6.94 -2.11
C VAL A 132 3.53 5.97 -3.27
N ARG A 133 4.01 6.37 -4.46
CA ARG A 133 3.98 5.52 -5.65
C ARG A 133 5.23 4.66 -5.70
N GLY A 134 5.05 3.36 -5.92
CA GLY A 134 6.11 2.37 -6.04
C GLY A 134 5.74 1.24 -6.96
N LYS A 135 6.24 0.04 -6.64
CA LYS A 135 5.99 -1.20 -7.36
C LYS A 135 5.57 -2.32 -6.41
N LEU A 136 4.73 -3.23 -6.91
CA LEU A 136 4.36 -4.46 -6.19
C LEU A 136 5.56 -5.40 -6.21
N ALA A 137 6.14 -5.70 -5.05
CA ALA A 137 7.30 -6.60 -4.95
C ALA A 137 6.86 -8.07 -4.81
N LYS A 138 5.76 -8.31 -4.10
CA LYS A 138 5.14 -9.62 -3.91
C LYS A 138 3.62 -9.50 -4.09
N ALA A 139 3.07 -10.15 -5.11
CA ALA A 139 1.63 -10.33 -5.26
C ALA A 139 1.10 -11.32 -4.19
N LYS A 140 -0.19 -11.33 -3.88
CA LYS A 140 -0.74 -12.23 -2.86
C LYS A 140 -0.37 -13.68 -3.16
N GLY A 141 0.30 -14.33 -2.22
CA GLY A 141 0.69 -15.72 -2.39
C GLY A 141 1.35 -16.32 -1.16
N ALA A 142 1.56 -17.63 -1.21
CA ALA A 142 2.14 -18.37 -0.09
C ALA A 142 3.64 -18.04 0.10
N ALA A 143 4.05 -17.89 1.35
CA ALA A 143 5.43 -17.87 1.82
C ALA A 143 5.59 -19.01 2.83
N ALA A 144 6.43 -19.99 2.51
CA ALA A 144 6.61 -21.20 3.33
C ALA A 144 8.08 -21.55 3.61
N ALA A 145 9.03 -20.78 3.06
CA ALA A 145 10.46 -21.03 3.21
C ALA A 145 11.23 -19.70 3.26
N THR A 146 12.48 -19.77 3.71
CA THR A 146 13.42 -18.65 3.66
C THR A 146 13.89 -18.40 2.22
N GLY A 147 14.34 -17.17 1.95
CA GLY A 147 14.81 -16.76 0.63
C GLY A 147 13.99 -15.62 0.02
N VAL A 148 14.14 -15.42 -1.29
CA VAL A 148 13.54 -14.29 -2.00
C VAL A 148 12.02 -14.36 -1.92
N LEU A 149 11.41 -13.23 -1.56
CA LEU A 149 9.96 -13.08 -1.45
C LEU A 149 9.44 -12.20 -2.61
N GLY A 150 8.97 -12.87 -3.66
CA GLY A 150 8.48 -12.22 -4.87
C GLY A 150 9.58 -11.86 -5.84
N SER A 151 9.44 -10.73 -6.51
CA SER A 151 10.32 -10.29 -7.59
C SER A 151 11.17 -9.10 -7.18
N VAL A 152 12.32 -8.98 -7.85
CA VAL A 152 13.17 -7.79 -7.77
C VAL A 152 12.46 -6.63 -8.47
N VAL A 153 12.42 -5.47 -7.82
CA VAL A 153 11.86 -4.24 -8.38
C VAL A 153 12.96 -3.20 -8.62
N GLU A 154 13.02 -2.69 -9.85
CA GLU A 154 13.86 -1.54 -10.19
C GLU A 154 13.08 -0.25 -9.89
N LEU A 155 13.54 0.53 -8.91
CA LEU A 155 12.94 1.80 -8.52
C LEU A 155 13.87 3.00 -8.77
N GLY A 156 15.13 2.73 -9.12
CA GLY A 156 16.18 3.74 -9.20
C GLY A 156 16.82 4.00 -7.84
N ASN A 157 17.79 4.92 -7.81
CA ASN A 157 18.45 5.28 -6.56
C ASN A 157 17.51 6.06 -5.63
N VAL A 158 17.82 6.11 -4.34
CA VAL A 158 17.10 6.94 -3.36
C VAL A 158 17.94 8.19 -3.13
N PRO A 159 17.57 9.37 -3.65
CA PRO A 159 18.34 10.58 -3.45
C PRO A 159 18.27 11.10 -2.01
N ALA A 160 19.15 12.03 -1.67
CA ALA A 160 19.06 12.75 -0.41
C ALA A 160 17.71 13.49 -0.29
N GLY A 161 17.09 13.42 0.90
CA GLY A 161 15.76 13.99 1.14
C GLY A 161 14.59 13.14 0.63
N GLN A 162 14.86 11.90 0.21
CA GLN A 162 13.85 10.88 -0.05
C GLN A 162 14.06 9.67 0.86
N TYR A 163 13.02 8.86 0.96
CA TYR A 163 12.99 7.66 1.77
C TYR A 163 12.56 6.46 0.93
N LEU A 164 13.14 5.31 1.24
CA LEU A 164 12.67 4.02 0.80
C LEU A 164 11.59 3.52 1.77
N TYR A 165 10.46 3.13 1.21
CA TYR A 165 9.28 2.65 1.90
C TYR A 165 9.01 1.19 1.51
N ALA A 166 8.54 0.39 2.44
CA ALA A 166 8.04 -0.95 2.15
C ALA A 166 6.81 -1.28 3.01
N SER A 167 5.83 -1.96 2.40
CA SER A 167 4.66 -2.52 3.06
C SER A 167 4.70 -4.04 3.01
N LEU A 168 4.25 -4.69 4.08
CA LEU A 168 3.99 -6.13 4.11
C LEU A 168 2.60 -6.38 4.68
N HIS A 169 1.78 -7.09 3.91
CA HIS A 169 0.46 -7.55 4.29
C HIS A 169 0.53 -9.05 4.58
N VAL A 170 0.16 -9.47 5.78
CA VAL A 170 -0.02 -10.88 6.16
C VAL A 170 -1.52 -11.16 6.13
N ILE A 171 -1.96 -11.86 5.08
CA ILE A 171 -3.37 -12.19 4.83
C ILE A 171 -3.77 -13.44 5.62
N SER A 172 -2.90 -14.44 5.63
CA SER A 172 -3.02 -15.62 6.48
C SER A 172 -1.72 -15.81 7.25
N ALA A 173 -1.80 -15.88 8.57
CA ALA A 173 -0.64 -16.07 9.42
C ALA A 173 -0.36 -17.55 9.68
N GLY A 174 0.89 -17.96 9.51
CA GLY A 174 1.47 -19.16 10.07
C GLY A 174 1.92 -18.92 11.53
N THR A 175 3.07 -19.46 11.92
CA THR A 175 3.60 -19.27 13.29
C THR A 175 4.40 -17.97 13.41
N THR A 176 5.46 -17.83 12.61
CA THR A 176 6.32 -16.63 12.61
C THR A 176 6.84 -16.36 11.20
N ILE A 177 6.99 -15.09 10.84
CA ILE A 177 7.69 -14.67 9.62
C ILE A 177 8.51 -13.39 9.89
N THR A 178 9.75 -13.37 9.40
CA THR A 178 10.63 -12.19 9.41
C THR A 178 11.08 -11.91 7.97
N VAL A 179 10.78 -10.72 7.49
CA VAL A 179 11.07 -10.26 6.13
C VAL A 179 12.07 -9.12 6.17
N GLN A 180 13.03 -9.13 5.25
CA GLN A 180 14.02 -8.09 5.07
C GLN A 180 13.76 -7.34 3.77
N LEU A 181 13.84 -6.02 3.85
CA LEU A 181 13.97 -5.16 2.68
C LEU A 181 15.46 -5.11 2.30
N GLN A 182 15.80 -5.58 1.11
CA GLN A 182 17.17 -5.61 0.61
C GLN A 182 17.32 -4.71 -0.61
N SER A 183 18.51 -4.15 -0.79
CA SER A 183 18.89 -3.39 -1.99
C SER A 183 20.17 -3.93 -2.61
N ASP A 184 20.34 -3.75 -3.91
CA ASP A 184 21.52 -4.15 -4.69
C ASP A 184 21.71 -3.22 -5.92
N ASP A 185 22.91 -3.18 -6.47
CA ASP A 185 23.23 -2.39 -7.66
C ASP A 185 22.79 -3.09 -8.97
N SER A 186 22.44 -4.38 -8.91
CA SER A 186 22.04 -5.20 -10.05
C SER A 186 20.77 -6.02 -9.78
N ALA A 187 20.01 -6.29 -10.85
CA ALA A 187 18.87 -7.20 -10.82
C ALA A 187 19.25 -8.62 -10.36
N GLY A 188 20.53 -9.02 -10.53
CA GLY A 188 21.06 -10.31 -10.10
C GLY A 188 21.20 -10.46 -8.59
N PHE A 189 21.15 -9.37 -7.82
CA PHE A 189 21.27 -9.39 -6.36
C PHE A 189 22.51 -10.15 -5.85
N ALA A 190 23.67 -9.85 -6.43
CA ALA A 190 24.91 -10.56 -6.13
C ALA A 190 25.55 -10.15 -4.80
N SER A 191 25.24 -8.96 -4.29
CA SER A 191 25.78 -8.39 -3.04
C SER A 191 24.69 -7.64 -2.26
N PRO A 192 23.64 -8.37 -1.81
CA PRO A 192 22.49 -7.76 -1.17
C PRO A 192 22.85 -7.04 0.13
N THR A 193 22.38 -5.81 0.28
CA THR A 193 22.44 -5.06 1.54
C THR A 193 21.06 -5.03 2.19
N THR A 194 20.95 -5.48 3.45
CA THR A 194 19.71 -5.35 4.22
C THR A 194 19.51 -3.91 4.69
N ARG A 195 18.37 -3.32 4.30
CA ARG A 195 18.00 -1.92 4.59
C ARG A 195 17.02 -1.80 5.74
N ALA A 196 16.08 -2.73 5.86
CA ALA A 196 15.14 -2.79 6.97
C ALA A 196 14.70 -4.24 7.24
N THR A 197 14.18 -4.49 8.43
CA THR A 197 13.63 -5.78 8.85
C THR A 197 12.21 -5.57 9.38
N ILE A 198 11.29 -6.44 8.95
CA ILE A 198 9.89 -6.49 9.32
C ILE A 198 9.67 -7.82 10.07
N GLY A 199 9.21 -7.74 11.31
CA GLY A 199 8.89 -8.89 12.14
C GLY A 199 9.85 -9.13 13.31
N PRO A 200 9.73 -10.26 14.01
CA PRO A 200 8.86 -11.40 13.67
C PRO A 200 7.36 -11.06 13.75
N ILE A 201 6.60 -11.43 12.72
CA ILE A 201 5.13 -11.30 12.69
C ILE A 201 4.51 -12.67 12.99
N THR A 202 3.52 -12.69 13.87
CA THR A 202 2.78 -13.89 14.30
C THR A 202 1.28 -13.81 14.00
N THR A 203 0.77 -12.67 13.55
CA THR A 203 -0.66 -12.41 13.35
C THR A 203 -0.95 -11.85 11.97
N ARG A 204 -2.19 -12.02 11.51
CA ARG A 204 -2.74 -11.33 10.34
C ARG A 204 -2.69 -9.81 10.55
N GLY A 205 -2.42 -9.04 9.49
CA GLY A 205 -2.32 -7.59 9.55
C GLY A 205 -1.35 -7.00 8.53
N GLY A 206 -1.27 -5.66 8.49
CA GLY A 206 -0.33 -4.93 7.64
C GLY A 206 0.74 -4.26 8.48
N THR A 207 1.99 -4.33 8.02
CA THR A 207 3.13 -3.67 8.64
C THR A 207 3.78 -2.70 7.68
N TRP A 208 3.95 -1.46 8.14
CA TRP A 208 4.74 -0.45 7.46
C TRP A 208 6.18 -0.54 7.94
N ALA A 209 7.12 -0.77 7.03
CA ALA A 209 8.53 -0.85 7.40
C ALA A 209 9.04 0.52 7.88
N THR A 210 10.03 0.50 8.78
CA THR A 210 10.78 1.70 9.12
C THR A 210 11.40 2.28 7.85
N ARG A 211 11.11 3.57 7.60
CA ARG A 211 11.59 4.28 6.42
C ARG A 211 13.10 4.35 6.43
N VAL A 212 13.72 4.10 5.28
CA VAL A 212 15.18 4.16 5.15
C VAL A 212 15.53 5.45 4.41
N ALA A 213 16.22 6.35 5.08
CA ALA A 213 16.62 7.64 4.51
C ALA A 213 17.70 7.44 3.44
N GLY A 214 17.58 8.17 2.33
CA GLY A 214 18.67 8.33 1.37
C GLY A 214 19.82 9.19 1.91
N PRO A 215 20.94 9.29 1.18
CA PRO A 215 21.13 8.73 -0.17
C PRO A 215 21.49 7.23 -0.15
N LEU A 216 20.85 6.45 -1.03
CA LEU A 216 21.22 5.08 -1.37
C LEU A 216 21.66 5.02 -2.84
N THR A 217 22.76 4.34 -3.13
CA THR A 217 23.32 4.24 -4.49
C THR A 217 22.70 3.11 -5.31
N GLU A 218 22.11 2.13 -4.63
CA GLU A 218 21.48 0.95 -5.22
C GLU A 218 20.20 1.32 -5.98
N THR A 219 19.90 0.56 -7.03
CA THR A 219 18.76 0.81 -7.92
C THR A 219 17.70 -0.27 -7.86
N HIS A 220 18.07 -1.46 -7.38
CA HIS A 220 17.21 -2.62 -7.30
C HIS A 220 16.89 -2.97 -5.85
N TYR A 221 15.63 -3.31 -5.60
CA TYR A 221 15.12 -3.62 -4.26
C TYR A 221 14.32 -4.93 -4.30
N ARG A 222 14.33 -5.68 -3.19
CA ARG A 222 13.51 -6.89 -3.04
C ARG A 222 13.13 -7.12 -1.59
N LEU A 223 12.10 -7.95 -1.39
CA LEU A 223 11.80 -8.55 -0.10
C LEU A 223 12.47 -9.92 0.01
N ASN A 224 12.94 -10.28 1.19
CA ASN A 224 13.58 -11.58 1.45
C ASN A 224 13.16 -12.11 2.83
N VAL A 225 12.63 -13.32 2.89
CA VAL A 225 12.32 -14.00 4.16
C VAL A 225 13.62 -14.48 4.79
N SER A 226 13.99 -13.90 5.94
CA SER A 226 15.17 -14.32 6.69
C SER A 226 14.88 -15.44 7.69
N ALA A 227 13.65 -15.53 8.19
CA ALA A 227 13.20 -16.58 9.08
C ALA A 227 11.69 -16.81 8.90
N ILE A 228 11.25 -18.07 8.92
CA ILE A 228 9.84 -18.42 8.82
C ILE A 228 9.55 -19.75 9.52
N THR A 229 8.39 -19.85 10.14
CA THR A 229 7.82 -21.09 10.66
C THR A 229 6.32 -21.08 10.40
N GLY A 230 5.81 -22.18 9.85
CA GLY A 230 4.45 -22.24 9.31
C GLY A 230 4.32 -21.52 7.95
N ALA A 231 3.33 -21.91 7.16
CA ALA A 231 3.04 -21.24 5.91
C ALA A 231 2.20 -19.98 6.16
N HIS A 232 2.59 -18.87 5.53
CA HIS A 232 1.86 -17.60 5.54
C HIS A 232 1.35 -17.29 4.13
N VAL A 233 0.30 -16.49 4.01
CA VAL A 233 -0.08 -15.84 2.74
C VAL A 233 0.20 -14.36 2.88
N VAL A 234 1.04 -13.82 2.00
CA VAL A 234 1.55 -12.44 2.09
C VAL A 234 1.51 -11.70 0.76
N ALA A 235 1.45 -10.38 0.84
CA ALA A 235 1.68 -9.46 -0.27
C ALA A 235 2.54 -8.29 0.21
N GLY A 236 3.25 -7.61 -0.69
CA GLY A 236 4.12 -6.50 -0.30
C GLY A 236 4.54 -5.62 -1.46
N ALA A 237 4.71 -4.33 -1.18
CA ALA A 237 5.14 -3.33 -2.15
C ALA A 237 6.30 -2.50 -1.62
N ILE A 238 7.07 -1.92 -2.54
CA ILE A 238 8.24 -1.08 -2.24
C ILE A 238 8.12 0.21 -3.04
N ALA A 239 8.40 1.35 -2.42
CA ALA A 239 8.33 2.65 -3.06
C ALA A 239 9.46 3.58 -2.63
N ILE A 240 9.70 4.62 -3.43
CA ILE A 240 10.59 5.73 -3.11
C ILE A 240 9.75 7.00 -3.11
N GLY A 241 9.86 7.80 -2.05
CA GLY A 241 9.07 9.02 -1.88
C GLY A 241 9.72 10.04 -0.96
N LYS A 242 9.12 11.22 -0.88
CA LYS A 242 9.50 12.23 0.12
C LYS A 242 8.87 11.96 1.48
#